data_AF-A0AAW5EJL3-F1
#
_entry.id   AF-A0AAW5EJL3-F1
#
_cell.length_a   1.000
_cell.length_b   1.000
_cell.length_c   1.000
_cell.angle_alpha   90.00
_cell.angle_beta   90.00
_cell.angle_gamma   90.00
#
_symmetry.space_group_name_H-M   'P 1'
#
loop_
_entity.id
_entity.type
_entity.pdbx_description
1 polymer ?
#
loop_
_entity_poly.entity_id
_entity_poly.type
_entity_poly.pdbx_seq_one_letter_code
_entity_poly.pdbx_strand_id
1 'polypeptide(L)' 'IVKSSFIFFWYFWARAAFPQLRPDQVMRMCYLILIPLAVLNLLITAFAVLI' A
#
# COMPACT_ATOMS: atom_id res chain seq x y z
N ILE A 1 21.23 8.36 -1.81
CA ILE A 1 21.33 8.61 -0.34
C ILE A 1 20.04 9.22 0.19
N VAL A 2 19.63 10.45 -0.20
CA VAL A 2 18.41 11.11 0.33
C VAL A 2 17.12 10.29 0.18
N LYS A 3 16.84 9.73 -1.01
CA LYS A 3 15.65 8.88 -1.23
C LYS A 3 15.61 7.66 -0.30
N SER A 4 16.76 7.01 -0.12
CA SER A 4 16.88 5.82 0.72
C SER A 4 16.71 6.18 2.20
N SER A 5 17.37 7.23 2.68
CA SER A 5 17.26 7.70 4.07
C SER A 5 15.83 8.09 4.45
N PHE A 6 15.08 8.68 3.52
CA PHE A 6 13.67 9.01 3.74
C PHE A 6 12.79 7.78 3.92
N ILE A 7 12.96 6.74 3.08
CA ILE A 7 12.20 5.49 3.19
C ILE A 7 12.52 4.77 4.51
N PHE A 8 13.79 4.73 4.91
CA PHE A 8 14.18 4.15 6.19
C PHE A 8 13.58 4.91 7.38
N PHE A 9 13.64 6.24 7.36
CA PHE A 9 12.99 7.07 8.39
C PHE A 9 11.48 6.80 8.47
N TRP A 10 10.81 6.74 7.32
CA TRP A 10 9.37 6.44 7.27
C TRP A 10 9.04 5.06 7.87
N TYR A 11 9.88 4.06 7.62
CA TYR A 11 9.68 2.72 8.16
C TYR A 11 9.82 2.70 9.69
N PHE A 12 10.82 3.39 10.23
CA PHE A 12 10.98 3.56 11.69
C PHE A 12 9.81 4.32 12.31
N TRP A 13 9.36 5.41 11.67
CA TRP A 13 8.23 6.20 12.15
C TRP A 13 6.92 5.39 12.13
N ALA A 14 6.63 4.67 11.05
CA ALA A 14 5.44 3.84 10.94
C ALA A 14 5.39 2.75 12.03
N ARG A 15 6.53 2.14 12.37
CA ARG A 15 6.62 1.17 13.48
C ARG A 15 6.35 1.78 14.85
N ALA A 16 6.68 3.05 15.06
CA ALA A 16 6.42 3.77 16.30
C ALA A 16 4.98 4.32 16.38
N ALA A 17 4.39 4.72 15.25
CA ALA A 17 3.07 5.34 15.17
C ALA A 17 1.91 4.34 15.23
N PHE A 18 2.09 3.14 14.66
CA PHE A 18 1.03 2.13 14.60
C PHE A 18 1.19 1.06 15.69
N PRO A 19 0.13 0.76 16.48
CA PRO A 19 0.12 -0.39 17.37
C PRO A 19 0.11 -1.71 16.57
N GLN A 20 0.51 -2.82 17.21
CA GLN A 20 0.54 -4.14 16.58
C GLN A 20 -0.89 -4.55 16.13
N LEU A 21 -1.14 -4.51 14.82
CA LEU A 21 -2.40 -4.96 14.24
C LEU A 21 -2.43 -6.49 14.15
N ARG A 22 -3.57 -7.09 14.47
CA ARG A 22 -3.77 -8.54 14.27
C ARG A 22 -3.68 -8.88 12.77
N PRO A 23 -3.09 -10.03 12.41
CA PRO A 23 -2.93 -10.42 11.00
C PRO A 23 -4.28 -10.47 10.27
N ASP A 24 -5.36 -10.84 10.94
CA ASP A 24 -6.71 -10.85 10.37
C ASP A 24 -7.22 -9.45 10.00
N GLN A 25 -6.91 -8.44 10.81
CA GLN A 25 -7.29 -7.05 10.52
C GLN A 25 -6.51 -6.50 9.32
N VAL A 26 -5.22 -6.85 9.22
CA VAL A 26 -4.39 -6.51 8.07
C VAL A 26 -4.93 -7.18 6.80
N MET A 27 -5.27 -8.46 6.88
CA MET A 27 -5.83 -9.21 5.75
C MET A 27 -7.16 -8.62 5.28
N ARG A 28 -8.02 -8.23 6.22
CA ARG A 28 -9.29 -7.56 5.92
C ARG A 28 -9.08 -6.24 5.16
N MET A 29 -8.12 -5.42 5.56
CA MET A 29 -7.80 -4.16 4.86
C MET A 29 -7.23 -4.44 3.46
N CYS A 30 -6.33 -5.42 3.34
CA CYS A 30 -5.76 -5.79 2.05
C CYS A 30 -6.82 -6.30 1.07
N TYR A 31 -7.69 -7.20 1.52
CA TYR A 31 -8.67 -7.86 0.65
C TYR A 31 -9.85 -6.96 0.28
N LEU A 32 -10.36 -6.17 1.22
CA LEU A 32 -11.54 -5.31 0.96
C LEU A 32 -11.20 -4.00 0.25
N ILE A 33 -9.97 -3.49 0.38
CA ILE A 33 -9.63 -2.14 -0.09
C ILE A 33 -8.47 -2.17 -1.07
N LEU A 34 -7.32 -2.77 -0.72
CA LEU A 34 -6.13 -2.69 -1.58
C LEU A 34 -6.27 -3.51 -2.87
N ILE A 35 -6.77 -4.75 -2.77
CA ILE A 35 -6.99 -5.63 -3.93
C ILE A 35 -7.93 -4.98 -4.96
N PRO A 36 -9.15 -4.54 -4.61
CA PRO A 36 -10.06 -3.94 -5.60
C PRO A 36 -9.50 -2.63 -6.17
N LEU A 37 -8.79 -1.83 -5.37
CA LEU A 37 -8.16 -0.60 -5.86
C LEU A 37 -7.03 -0.89 -6.86
N ALA A 38 -6.22 -1.92 -6.61
CA ALA A 38 -5.16 -2.35 -7.53
C ALA A 38 -5.74 -2.86 -8.86
N VAL A 39 -6.83 -3.66 -8.80
CA VAL A 39 -7.52 -4.15 -10.00
C VAL A 39 -8.12 -3.00 -10.79
N LEU A 40 -8.74 -2.02 -10.13
CA LEU A 40 -9.29 -0.84 -10.79
C LEU A 40 -8.19 -0.03 -11.51
N ASN A 41 -7.05 0.21 -10.85
CA ASN A 41 -5.91 0.88 -11.47
C ASN A 41 -5.36 0.10 -12.69
N LEU A 42 -5.32 -1.23 -12.60
CA LEU A 42 -4.92 -2.09 -13.71
C LEU A 42 -5.85 -1.94 -14.91
N LEU A 43 -7.16 -1.95 -14.68
CA LEU A 43 -8.18 -1.75 -15.72
C LEU A 43 -8.08 -0.37 -16.36
N ILE A 44 -7.90 0.68 -15.55
CA ILE A 44 -7.71 2.06 -16.05
C ILE A 44 -6.46 2.14 -16.93
N THR A 45 -5.35 1.56 -16.48
CA THR A 45 -4.09 1.57 -17.24
C THR A 45 -4.23 0.80 -18.55
N ALA A 46 -4.90 -0.37 -18.52
CA ALA A 46 -5.16 -1.17 -19.71
C ALA A 46 -6.01 -0.41 -20.74
N PHE A 47 -7.05 0.31 -20.28
CA PHE A 47 -7.90 1.12 -21.14
C PHE A 47 -7.15 2.35 -21.71
N ALA A 48 -6.32 3.00 -20.90
CA ALA A 48 -5.53 4.17 -21.30
C ALA A 48 -4.45 3.85 -22.35
N VAL A 49 -3.93 2.62 -22.37
CA VAL A 49 -2.95 2.16 -23.37
C VAL A 49 -3.62 1.70 -24.67
N LEU A 50 -4.87 1.24 -24.59
CA LEU A 50 -5.63 0.75 -25.73
C LEU A 50 -6.22 1.90 -26.58
N ILE A 51 -6.46 3.06 -25.95
CA ILE A 51 -6.76 4.34 -26.61
C ILE A 51 -5.49 4.91 -27.25
#